data_AF-A0A8F5BMM8-F1
#
_entry.id   AF-A0A8F5BMM8-F1
#
_cell.length_a   1.000
_cell.length_b   1.000
_cell.length_c   1.000
_cell.angle_alpha   90.00
_cell.angle_beta   90.00
_cell.angle_gamma   90.00
#
_symmetry.space_group_name_H-M   'P 1'
#
loop_
_entity.id
_entity.type
_entity.pdbx_description
1 polymer ?
#
loop_
_entity_poly.entity_id
_entity_poly.type
_entity_poly.pdbx_seq_one_letter_code
_entity_poly.pdbx_strand_id
1 'polypeptide(L)' 'MKVWLQTDKVSGKIVAIRVDGKMAYSYNPEYIPYGVKNIAIEINDFTPIKGDHIIELITEKGDYIKAKFSI' A
#
# COMPACT_ATOMS: atom_id res chain seq x y z
N MET A 1 -10.21 -4.81 -1.02
CA MET A 1 -10.12 -4.29 0.37
C MET A 1 -9.51 -2.89 0.38
N LYS A 2 -9.62 -2.11 1.47
CA LYS A 2 -9.07 -0.75 1.56
C LYS A 2 -8.16 -0.61 2.78
N VAL A 3 -6.93 -0.11 2.59
CA VAL A 3 -5.93 0.10 3.64
C VAL A 3 -5.49 1.55 3.67
N TRP A 4 -5.50 2.17 4.86
CA TRP A 4 -4.99 3.53 5.05
C TRP A 4 -3.49 3.49 5.36
N LEU A 5 -2.70 4.26 4.60
CA LEU A 5 -1.25 4.36 4.73
C LEU A 5 -0.83 5.80 5.00
N GLN A 6 0.13 5.98 5.90
CA GLN A 6 0.84 7.25 6.07
C GLN A 6 1.93 7.40 5.00
N THR A 7 1.95 8.55 4.34
CA THR A 7 2.78 8.84 3.16
C THR A 7 3.54 10.16 3.27
N ASP A 8 3.72 10.72 4.47
CA ASP A 8 4.30 12.05 4.72
C ASP A 8 5.65 12.34 4.03
N LYS A 9 6.41 11.30 3.68
CA LYS A 9 7.73 11.40 3.03
C LYS A 9 7.85 10.57 1.75
N VAL A 10 6.73 10.09 1.21
CA VAL A 10 6.70 9.16 0.09
C VAL A 10 5.92 9.76 -1.06
N SER A 11 6.43 9.66 -2.28
CA SER A 11 5.74 10.14 -3.47
C SER A 11 6.18 9.40 -4.72
N GLY A 12 5.37 9.43 -5.77
CA GLY A 12 5.71 8.83 -7.05
C GLY A 12 4.84 7.63 -7.38
N LYS A 13 5.14 7.01 -8.52
CA LYS A 13 4.42 5.82 -8.98
C LYS A 13 4.69 4.65 -8.04
N ILE A 14 3.64 3.93 -7.67
CA ILE A 14 3.72 2.68 -6.95
C ILE A 14 4.15 1.59 -7.93
N VAL A 15 5.19 0.85 -7.59
CA VAL A 15 5.75 -0.20 -8.44
C VAL A 15 5.55 -1.59 -7.86
N ALA A 16 5.30 -1.70 -6.55
CA ALA A 16 4.94 -2.95 -5.92
C ALA A 16 4.11 -2.71 -4.66
N ILE A 17 3.10 -3.55 -4.47
CA ILE A 17 2.42 -3.74 -3.20
C ILE A 17 2.52 -5.21 -2.83
N ARG A 18 2.83 -5.49 -1.55
CA ARG A 18 2.77 -6.83 -0.98
C ARG A 18 1.86 -6.83 0.23
N VAL A 19 1.08 -7.89 0.37
CA VAL A 19 0.31 -8.18 1.58
C VAL A 19 0.77 -9.53 2.11
N ASP A 20 1.29 -9.56 3.34
CA ASP A 20 1.90 -10.73 3.97
C ASP A 20 2.95 -11.41 3.07
N GLY A 21 3.76 -10.60 2.40
CA GLY A 21 4.81 -11.04 1.49
C GLY A 21 4.35 -11.51 0.11
N LYS A 22 3.04 -11.58 -0.16
CA LYS A 22 2.48 -11.91 -1.49
C LYS A 22 2.24 -10.64 -2.31
N MET A 23 2.60 -10.68 -3.59
CA MET A 23 2.36 -9.55 -4.49
C MET A 23 0.87 -9.32 -4.73
N ALA A 24 0.47 -8.05 -4.69
CA ALA A 24 -0.81 -7.58 -5.22
C ALA A 24 -0.55 -6.85 -6.54
N TYR A 25 -1.23 -7.27 -7.59
CA TYR A 25 -1.11 -6.73 -8.95
C TYR A 25 -2.28 -5.81 -9.32
N SER A 26 -3.41 -5.92 -8.61
CA SER A 26 -4.57 -5.05 -8.84
C SER A 26 -4.80 -4.15 -7.64
N TYR A 27 -4.40 -2.89 -7.76
CA TYR A 27 -4.57 -1.89 -6.72
C TYR A 27 -4.83 -0.49 -7.28
N ASN A 28 -5.36 0.40 -6.45
CA ASN A 28 -5.61 1.80 -6.77
C ASN A 28 -5.40 2.66 -5.51
N PRO A 29 -4.84 3.88 -5.61
CA PRO A 29 -4.23 4.50 -6.77
C PRO A 29 -2.88 3.87 -7.16
N GLU A 30 -2.43 4.15 -8.38
CA GLU A 30 -1.08 3.76 -8.87
C GLU A 30 0.00 4.79 -8.54
N TYR A 31 -0.35 5.92 -7.94
CA TYR A 31 0.54 7.05 -7.71
C TYR A 31 0.24 7.73 -6.38
N ILE A 32 1.28 8.08 -5.63
CA ILE A 32 1.19 8.87 -4.40
C ILE A 32 1.57 10.32 -4.71
N PRO A 33 0.61 11.27 -4.62
CA PRO A 33 0.89 12.68 -4.85
C PRO A 33 1.85 13.27 -3.81
N TYR A 34 2.70 14.19 -4.26
CA TYR A 34 3.64 14.87 -3.36
C TYR A 34 2.89 15.68 -2.28
N GLY A 35 3.37 15.57 -1.03
CA GLY A 35 2.80 16.29 0.12
C GLY A 35 1.52 15.67 0.70
N VAL A 36 1.02 14.57 0.14
CA VAL A 36 -0.11 13.83 0.73
C VAL A 36 0.37 13.05 1.95
N LYS A 37 -0.27 13.28 3.09
CA LYS A 37 0.10 12.66 4.37
C LYS A 37 -0.50 11.27 4.57
N ASN A 38 -1.70 11.05 4.02
CA ASN A 38 -2.40 9.78 4.12
C ASN A 38 -3.06 9.46 2.79
N ILE A 39 -2.99 8.20 2.38
CA ILE A 39 -3.66 7.70 1.20
C ILE A 39 -4.39 6.40 1.56
N ALA A 40 -5.51 6.15 0.90
CA ALA A 40 -6.16 4.86 0.97
C ALA A 40 -5.80 4.05 -0.28
N ILE A 41 -5.23 2.87 -0.06
CA ILE A 41 -4.92 1.90 -1.11
C ILE A 41 -6.03 0.86 -1.14
N GLU A 42 -6.70 0.76 -2.27
CA GLU A 42 -7.63 -0.30 -2.60
C GLU A 42 -6.85 -1.44 -3.24
N ILE A 43 -6.97 -2.66 -2.69
CA ILE A 43 -6.35 -3.88 -3.20
C ILE A 43 -7.46 -4.82 -3.63
N ASN A 44 -7.56 -5.09 -4.93
CA ASN A 44 -8.71 -5.79 -5.52
C ASN A 44 -8.49 -7.30 -5.66
N ASP A 45 -7.24 -7.74 -5.75
CA ASP A 45 -6.86 -9.14 -5.92
C ASP A 45 -6.43 -9.82 -4.61
N PHE A 46 -6.71 -9.19 -3.47
CA PHE A 46 -6.50 -9.77 -2.15
C PHE A 46 -7.82 -10.18 -1.50
N THR A 47 -7.91 -11.45 -1.08
CA THR A 47 -9.01 -11.95 -0.26
C THR A 47 -8.71 -11.69 1.22
N PRO A 48 -9.45 -10.79 1.89
CA PRO A 48 -9.22 -10.49 3.29
C PRO A 48 -9.53 -11.70 4.18
N ILE A 49 -8.57 -12.05 5.04
CA ILE A 49 -8.74 -13.01 6.12
C ILE A 49 -8.83 -12.19 7.41
N LYS A 50 -9.54 -12.66 8.45
CA LYS A 50 -9.55 -11.97 9.74
C LYS A 50 -8.19 -12.06 10.41
N GLY A 51 -7.78 -10.97 11.06
CA GLY A 51 -6.55 -10.91 11.85
C GLY A 51 -5.63 -9.77 11.45
N ASP A 52 -4.39 -9.85 11.94
CA ASP A 52 -3.35 -8.87 11.68
C ASP A 52 -2.57 -9.21 10.41
N HIS A 53 -2.38 -8.18 9.59
CA HIS A 53 -1.71 -8.27 8.30
C HIS A 53 -0.64 -7.19 8.18
N ILE A 54 0.31 -7.44 7.29
CA ILE A 54 1.36 -6.49 6.93
C ILE A 54 1.19 -6.12 5.47
N ILE A 55 1.14 -4.82 5.20
CA ILE A 55 1.24 -4.28 3.86
C ILE A 55 2.61 -3.64 3.68
N GLU A 56 3.20 -3.88 2.52
CA GLU A 56 4.43 -3.26 2.06
C GLU A 56 4.16 -2.56 0.73
N LEU A 57 4.65 -1.33 0.57
CA LEU A 57 4.50 -0.54 -0.64
C LEU A 57 5.86 0.03 -1.04
N ILE A 58 6.19 -0.10 -2.32
CA ILE A 58 7.43 0.42 -2.92
C ILE A 58 7.07 1.39 -4.04
N THR A 59 7.73 2.55 -4.09
CA THR A 59 7.61 3.51 -5.20
C THR A 59 8.77 3.40 -6.19
N GLU A 60 8.61 3.95 -7.38
CA GLU A 60 9.64 4.03 -8.42
C GLU A 60 10.91 4.78 -7.97
N LYS A 61 10.77 5.66 -6.97
CA LYS A 61 11.89 6.42 -6.38
C LYS A 61 12.68 5.60 -5.36
N GLY A 62 12.22 4.38 -5.06
CA GLY A 62 12.80 3.52 -4.02
C GLY A 62 12.27 3.81 -2.62
N ASP A 63 11.24 4.64 -2.47
CA ASP A 63 10.60 4.83 -1.18
C ASP A 63 9.90 3.52 -0.76
N TYR A 64 9.90 3.24 0.54
CA TYR A 64 9.33 2.03 1.11
C TYR A 64 8.45 2.35 2.32
N ILE A 65 7.23 1.82 2.30
CA ILE A 65 6.28 1.88 3.42
C ILE A 65 6.02 0.45 3.88
N LYS A 66 6.03 0.25 5.20
CA LYS A 66 5.55 -0.97 5.85
C LYS A 66 4.58 -0.61 6.95
N ALA A 67 3.37 -1.14 6.89
CA ALA A 67 2.34 -0.86 7.87
C ALA A 67 1.62 -2.14 8.29
N LYS A 68 1.15 -2.16 9.55
CA LYS A 68 0.24 -3.18 10.05
C LYS A 68 -1.20 -2.70 9.90
N PHE A 69 -2.09 -3.60 9.55
CA PHE A 69 -3.53 -3.35 9.55
C PHE A 69 -4.27 -4.61 10.00
N SER A 70 -5.48 -4.45 10.51
CA SER A 70 -6.31 -5.57 10.98
C SER A 70 -7.63 -5.57 10.22
N ILE A 71 -8.12 -6.77 9.91
CA ILE A 71 -9.45 -7.00 9.30
C ILE A 71 -10.32 -7.82 10.24
#